data_AF-G1SM91-F1
#
_entry.id   AF-G1SM91-F1
#
_cell.length_a   1.000
_cell.length_b   1.000
_cell.length_c   1.000
_cell.angle_alpha   90.00
_cell.angle_beta   90.00
_cell.angle_gamma   90.00
#
_symmetry.space_group_name_H-M   'P 1'
#
loop_
_entity.id
_entity.type
_entity.pdbx_description
1 polymer ?
#
loop_
_entity_poly.entity_id
_entity_poly.type
_entity_poly.pdbx_seq_one_letter_code
_entity_poly.pdbx_strand_id
1 'polypeptide(L)'
;MSFARPRLSPADHAVSSQPRPRIGVAIGDQILDLSAIKHLFTGPVLSQHQDVFDEPTLNSFMGLGQAAWKEARALLQNLLSAGHARLRDDQELRARAFTSQAVATMHLPATIGDYTDFYSSRQHATNVGIMFRGQENALMPNWLHLPVGYHGRASSVVVSGTPIRRPVGQMRPDNTQPPVYGASKRLDIELEMAFFVGPGNRLGEPIPISKAHEHIFGMVLMNDWSARDIQQWEYVPLGPFLGKSFGTTISPWVVPMDALLPFAVPNPEQDPRPLPYLRHDQPYTFDINLFVALKGENMSQAATICRSNFKVSLGAGVQPLGSSPGRKVCPSLAAAGEVVTGLPVGLELPIPVHKWPRGCTVVSRWKLQGRGQWPVGTVGVPARVLSLGPPALPGAGLMTVA
;
A
#
# COMPACT_ATOMS: atom_id res chain seq x y z
N MET A 1 -6.38 -9.74 -5.14
CA MET A 1 -6.93 -9.27 -6.43
C MET A 1 -6.13 -8.05 -6.87
N SER A 2 -5.94 -7.84 -8.18
CA SER A 2 -5.25 -6.66 -8.75
C SER A 2 -5.57 -6.52 -10.24
N PHE A 3 -5.20 -5.40 -10.83
CA PHE A 3 -5.25 -5.18 -12.27
C PHE A 3 -4.00 -5.67 -12.96
N ALA A 4 -4.21 -6.30 -14.11
CA ALA A 4 -3.16 -6.66 -15.03
C ALA A 4 -3.63 -6.45 -16.47
N ARG A 5 -2.71 -6.06 -17.35
CA ARG A 5 -2.91 -6.06 -18.81
C ARG A 5 -1.85 -6.93 -19.47
N PRO A 6 -2.16 -7.79 -20.47
CA PRO A 6 -1.13 -8.39 -21.31
C PRO A 6 -0.30 -7.29 -22.01
N ARG A 7 1.02 -7.43 -22.07
CA ARG A 7 1.89 -6.62 -22.93
C ARG A 7 1.57 -6.97 -24.38
N LEU A 8 1.19 -5.97 -25.17
CA LEU A 8 1.07 -6.09 -26.63
C LEU A 8 2.45 -6.37 -27.24
N SER A 9 2.49 -7.18 -28.29
CA SER A 9 3.71 -7.39 -29.07
C SER A 9 3.98 -6.13 -29.92
N PRO A 10 5.23 -5.87 -30.34
CA PRO A 10 5.53 -4.76 -31.26
C PRO A 10 4.77 -4.84 -32.60
N ALA A 11 4.18 -5.99 -32.96
CA ALA A 11 3.42 -6.19 -34.19
C ALA A 11 1.95 -5.74 -34.07
N ASP A 12 1.43 -5.49 -32.86
CA ASP A 12 0.02 -5.12 -32.63
C ASP A 12 -0.25 -3.61 -32.71
N HIS A 13 0.73 -2.80 -33.13
CA HIS A 13 0.62 -1.35 -33.25
C HIS A 13 -0.34 -0.86 -34.36
N ALA A 14 -1.00 -1.77 -35.10
CA ALA A 14 -1.90 -1.42 -36.20
C ALA A 14 -3.40 -1.30 -35.83
N VAL A 15 -3.80 -1.45 -34.56
CA VAL A 15 -5.18 -1.19 -34.13
C VAL A 15 -5.23 -0.17 -32.99
N SER A 16 -5.82 0.98 -33.29
CA SER A 16 -6.13 2.10 -32.40
C SER A 16 -7.13 1.71 -31.28
N SER A 17 -6.69 0.95 -30.29
CA SER A 17 -7.36 0.89 -28.98
C SER A 17 -6.33 0.63 -27.89
N GLN A 18 -6.15 1.58 -26.97
CA GLN A 18 -5.41 1.34 -25.73
C GLN A 18 -6.14 0.24 -24.95
N PRO A 19 -5.54 -0.94 -24.68
CA PRO A 19 -6.25 -2.03 -24.03
C PRO A 19 -6.66 -1.64 -22.60
N ARG A 20 -7.94 -1.84 -22.23
CA ARG A 20 -8.52 -1.44 -20.92
C ARG A 20 -7.92 -2.26 -19.75
N PRO A 21 -7.64 -1.68 -18.56
CA PRO A 21 -7.32 -2.46 -17.36
C PRO A 21 -8.47 -3.39 -16.99
N ARG A 22 -8.16 -4.58 -16.46
CA ARG A 22 -9.14 -5.58 -16.03
C ARG A 22 -8.80 -6.16 -14.67
N ILE A 23 -9.83 -6.60 -13.94
CA ILE A 23 -9.68 -7.21 -12.63
C ILE A 23 -9.16 -8.65 -12.78
N GLY A 24 -8.09 -8.96 -12.07
CA GLY A 24 -7.47 -10.28 -12.04
C GLY A 24 -7.22 -10.84 -10.64
N VAL A 25 -7.10 -12.17 -10.59
CA VAL A 25 -6.70 -12.93 -9.41
C VAL A 25 -5.39 -13.66 -9.69
N ALA A 26 -4.35 -13.40 -8.90
CA ALA A 26 -3.09 -14.13 -8.99
C ALA A 26 -3.26 -15.57 -8.51
N ILE A 27 -2.73 -16.52 -9.28
CA ILE A 27 -2.61 -17.93 -8.92
C ILE A 27 -1.35 -18.51 -9.56
N GLY A 28 -0.39 -18.95 -8.73
CA GLY A 28 0.93 -19.32 -9.22
C GLY A 28 1.62 -18.15 -9.94
N ASP A 29 2.07 -18.39 -11.17
CA ASP A 29 2.65 -17.39 -12.08
C ASP A 29 1.62 -16.83 -13.09
N GLN A 30 0.35 -17.15 -12.91
CA GLN A 30 -0.75 -16.73 -13.78
C GLN A 30 -1.66 -15.70 -13.10
N ILE A 31 -2.50 -15.07 -13.92
CA ILE A 31 -3.57 -14.18 -13.54
C ILE A 31 -4.85 -14.70 -14.19
N LEU A 32 -5.87 -14.96 -13.39
CA LEU A 32 -7.22 -15.25 -13.83
C LEU A 32 -7.98 -13.93 -14.04
N ASP A 33 -8.35 -13.62 -15.28
CA ASP A 33 -9.18 -12.46 -15.65
C ASP A 33 -10.64 -12.70 -15.23
N LEU A 34 -11.11 -11.91 -14.26
CA LEU A 34 -12.47 -12.06 -13.74
C LEU A 34 -13.54 -11.63 -14.75
N SER A 35 -13.25 -10.71 -15.66
CA SER A 35 -14.18 -10.32 -16.72
C SER A 35 -14.48 -11.48 -17.67
N ALA A 36 -13.49 -12.35 -17.91
CA ALA A 36 -13.64 -13.51 -18.77
C ALA A 36 -14.56 -14.59 -18.18
N ILE A 37 -14.65 -14.66 -16.85
CA ILE A 37 -15.39 -15.68 -16.09
C ILE A 37 -16.55 -15.13 -15.25
N LYS A 38 -16.87 -13.82 -15.34
CA LYS A 38 -17.88 -13.16 -14.49
C LYS A 38 -19.26 -13.84 -14.50
N HIS A 39 -19.64 -14.44 -15.64
CA HIS A 39 -20.88 -15.18 -15.82
C HIS A 39 -21.00 -16.43 -14.93
N LEU A 40 -19.88 -16.93 -14.38
CA LEU A 40 -19.86 -18.05 -13.44
C LEU A 40 -20.23 -17.64 -12.01
N PHE A 41 -20.26 -16.34 -11.70
CA PHE A 41 -20.67 -15.83 -10.40
C PHE A 41 -22.20 -15.79 -10.30
N THR A 42 -22.80 -16.96 -10.15
CA THR A 42 -24.26 -17.18 -10.12
C THR A 42 -24.84 -17.27 -8.70
N GLY A 43 -24.05 -16.95 -7.69
CA GLY A 43 -24.49 -16.95 -6.30
C GLY A 43 -25.46 -15.81 -5.97
N PRO A 44 -26.15 -15.89 -4.82
CA PRO A 44 -27.25 -14.98 -4.49
C PRO A 44 -26.84 -13.51 -4.41
N VAL A 45 -25.58 -13.21 -4.09
CA VAL A 45 -25.09 -11.82 -3.99
C VAL A 45 -24.56 -11.33 -5.33
N LEU A 46 -23.72 -12.11 -6.01
CA LEU A 46 -22.98 -11.65 -7.19
C LEU A 46 -23.73 -11.85 -8.50
N SER A 47 -24.79 -12.66 -8.56
CA SER A 47 -25.53 -12.88 -9.81
C SER A 47 -26.10 -11.60 -10.42
N GLN A 48 -26.43 -10.61 -9.58
CA GLN A 48 -26.94 -9.30 -9.99
C GLN A 48 -25.87 -8.20 -10.05
N HIS A 49 -24.61 -8.53 -9.76
CA HIS A 49 -23.50 -7.57 -9.66
C HIS A 49 -22.25 -8.07 -10.39
N GLN A 50 -22.41 -8.86 -11.46
CA GLN A 50 -21.29 -9.42 -12.22
C GLN A 50 -20.50 -8.35 -13.00
N ASP A 51 -21.16 -7.23 -13.29
CA ASP A 51 -20.62 -6.05 -13.99
C ASP A 51 -19.45 -5.42 -13.24
N VAL A 52 -19.38 -5.55 -11.91
CA VAL A 52 -18.23 -5.05 -11.12
C VAL A 52 -16.90 -5.65 -11.56
N PHE A 53 -16.91 -6.83 -12.21
CA PHE A 53 -15.71 -7.49 -12.73
C PHE A 53 -15.26 -6.98 -14.11
N ASP A 54 -16.05 -6.13 -14.77
CA ASP A 54 -15.66 -5.42 -16.01
C ASP A 54 -15.01 -4.06 -15.74
N GLU A 55 -15.05 -3.60 -14.49
CA GLU A 55 -14.53 -2.29 -14.11
C GLU A 55 -13.00 -2.21 -14.19
N PRO A 56 -12.44 -1.02 -14.47
CA PRO A 56 -11.00 -0.83 -14.54
C PRO A 56 -10.35 -0.66 -13.15
N THR A 57 -11.13 -0.69 -12.07
CA THR A 57 -10.70 -0.51 -10.66
C THR A 57 -11.53 -1.38 -9.72
N LEU A 58 -11.02 -1.72 -8.53
CA LEU A 58 -11.71 -2.62 -7.59
C LEU A 58 -12.81 -1.92 -6.79
N ASN A 59 -12.97 -0.60 -6.92
CA ASN A 59 -13.86 0.23 -6.09
C ASN A 59 -15.28 -0.34 -6.00
N SER A 60 -15.93 -0.67 -7.14
CA SER A 60 -17.29 -1.22 -7.14
C SER A 60 -17.38 -2.57 -6.41
N PHE A 61 -16.42 -3.47 -6.64
CA PHE A 61 -16.37 -4.76 -5.95
C PHE A 61 -16.07 -4.61 -4.44
N MET A 62 -15.17 -3.70 -4.07
CA MET A 62 -14.94 -3.30 -2.68
C MET A 62 -16.23 -2.77 -2.04
N GLY A 63 -17.10 -2.08 -2.79
CA GLY A 63 -18.34 -1.53 -2.27
C GLY A 63 -19.45 -2.52 -1.95
N LEU A 64 -19.39 -3.73 -2.52
CA LEU A 64 -20.41 -4.75 -2.28
C LEU A 64 -20.37 -5.35 -0.86
N GLY A 65 -19.26 -5.19 -0.15
CA GLY A 65 -19.11 -5.66 1.23
C GLY A 65 -18.84 -7.16 1.38
N GLN A 66 -18.68 -7.59 2.64
CA GLN A 66 -18.15 -8.91 2.99
C GLN A 66 -18.90 -10.10 2.38
N ALA A 67 -20.23 -10.01 2.23
CA ALA A 67 -21.02 -11.11 1.68
C ALA A 67 -20.59 -11.41 0.24
N ALA A 68 -20.44 -10.38 -0.59
CA ALA A 68 -19.97 -10.49 -1.96
C ALA A 68 -18.50 -10.98 -2.03
N TRP A 69 -17.64 -10.48 -1.14
CA TRP A 69 -16.24 -10.90 -1.11
C TRP A 69 -16.07 -12.38 -0.77
N LYS A 70 -16.83 -12.85 0.23
CA LYS A 70 -16.85 -14.27 0.66
C LYS A 70 -17.40 -15.17 -0.44
N GLU A 71 -18.50 -14.76 -1.08
CA GLU A 71 -19.08 -15.50 -2.21
C GLU A 71 -18.10 -15.60 -3.39
N ALA A 72 -17.47 -14.49 -3.77
CA ALA A 72 -16.46 -14.48 -4.83
C ALA A 72 -15.28 -15.39 -4.49
N ARG A 73 -14.77 -15.30 -3.26
CA ARG A 73 -13.65 -16.13 -2.78
C ARG A 73 -14.00 -17.61 -2.82
N ALA A 74 -15.17 -18.00 -2.33
CA ALA A 74 -15.61 -19.39 -2.31
C ALA A 74 -15.75 -19.96 -3.73
N LEU A 75 -16.35 -19.20 -4.66
CA LEU A 75 -16.43 -19.61 -6.06
C LEU A 75 -15.05 -19.78 -6.68
N LEU A 76 -14.15 -18.81 -6.50
CA LEU A 76 -12.81 -18.87 -7.07
C LEU A 76 -12.00 -20.05 -6.51
N GLN A 77 -12.13 -20.36 -5.22
CA GLN A 77 -11.51 -21.54 -4.61
C GLN A 77 -12.04 -22.83 -5.24
N ASN A 78 -13.35 -22.91 -5.52
CA ASN A 78 -13.94 -24.05 -6.20
C ASN A 78 -13.45 -24.16 -7.64
N LEU A 79 -13.53 -23.08 -8.44
CA LEU A 79 -13.12 -23.07 -9.85
C LEU A 79 -11.63 -23.39 -10.04
N LEU A 80 -10.77 -22.95 -9.12
CA LEU A 80 -9.32 -23.17 -9.16
C LEU A 80 -8.87 -24.46 -8.47
N SER A 81 -9.79 -25.21 -7.87
CA SER A 81 -9.46 -26.50 -7.26
C SER A 81 -9.09 -27.53 -8.32
N ALA A 82 -8.04 -28.31 -8.08
CA ALA A 82 -7.62 -29.38 -8.97
C ALA A 82 -8.73 -30.41 -9.25
N GLY A 83 -9.68 -30.56 -8.33
CA GLY A 83 -10.82 -31.48 -8.44
C GLY A 83 -12.04 -30.93 -9.19
N HIS A 84 -12.04 -29.67 -9.64
CA HIS A 84 -13.23 -29.04 -10.22
C HIS A 84 -13.10 -28.84 -11.73
N ALA A 85 -13.96 -29.52 -12.50
CA ALA A 85 -13.85 -29.58 -13.96
C ALA A 85 -14.21 -28.27 -14.68
N ARG A 86 -15.12 -27.44 -14.09
CA ARG A 86 -15.81 -26.35 -14.82
C ARG A 86 -14.88 -25.38 -15.54
N LEU A 87 -13.77 -24.99 -14.93
CA LEU A 87 -12.75 -24.12 -15.54
C LEU A 87 -11.50 -24.92 -15.98
N ARG A 88 -11.19 -26.03 -15.30
CA ARG A 88 -10.00 -26.85 -15.58
C ARG A 88 -10.04 -27.47 -16.98
N ASP A 89 -11.20 -28.01 -17.35
CA ASP A 89 -11.40 -28.85 -18.55
C ASP A 89 -12.01 -28.06 -19.73
N ASP A 90 -12.52 -26.85 -19.48
CA ASP A 90 -12.99 -25.92 -20.51
C ASP A 90 -11.79 -25.22 -21.15
N GLN A 91 -11.20 -25.86 -22.17
CA GLN A 91 -9.95 -25.41 -22.79
C GLN A 91 -10.05 -24.00 -23.40
N GLU A 92 -11.17 -23.69 -24.03
CA GLU A 92 -11.40 -22.39 -24.67
C GLU A 92 -11.52 -21.28 -23.62
N LEU A 93 -12.36 -21.49 -22.59
CA LEU A 93 -12.50 -20.53 -21.50
C LEU A 93 -11.18 -20.33 -20.78
N ARG A 94 -10.47 -21.41 -20.48
CA ARG A 94 -9.19 -21.37 -19.77
C ARG A 94 -8.12 -20.62 -20.57
N ALA A 95 -8.02 -20.86 -21.89
CA ALA A 95 -7.05 -20.19 -22.75
C ALA A 95 -7.23 -18.67 -22.77
N ARG A 96 -8.48 -18.17 -22.77
CA ARG A 96 -8.78 -16.73 -22.75
C ARG A 96 -8.82 -16.10 -21.36
N ALA A 97 -9.03 -16.89 -20.30
CA ALA A 97 -9.17 -16.39 -18.94
C ALA A 97 -7.84 -16.30 -18.17
N PHE A 98 -6.77 -16.97 -18.62
CA PHE A 98 -5.47 -16.92 -17.96
C PHE A 98 -4.44 -16.12 -18.75
N THR A 99 -3.63 -15.34 -18.04
CA THR A 99 -2.47 -14.62 -18.59
C THR A 99 -1.29 -14.78 -17.65
N SER A 100 -0.09 -14.99 -18.19
CA SER A 100 1.14 -15.04 -17.38
C SER A 100 1.41 -13.67 -16.73
N GLN A 101 1.79 -13.69 -15.45
CA GLN A 101 2.21 -12.50 -14.71
C GLN A 101 3.45 -11.84 -15.34
N ALA A 102 4.31 -12.60 -16.02
CA ALA A 102 5.54 -12.09 -16.62
C ALA A 102 5.28 -11.09 -17.77
N VAL A 103 4.16 -11.28 -18.48
CA VAL A 103 3.74 -10.39 -19.57
C VAL A 103 2.67 -9.39 -19.11
N ALA A 104 2.29 -9.40 -17.82
CA ALA A 104 1.31 -8.48 -17.29
C ALA A 104 1.93 -7.12 -16.91
N THR A 105 1.23 -6.04 -17.23
CA THR A 105 1.47 -4.71 -16.65
C THR A 105 0.46 -4.47 -15.53
N MET A 106 0.97 -4.27 -14.32
CA MET A 106 0.14 -4.01 -13.15
C MET A 106 -0.23 -2.52 -13.06
N HIS A 107 -1.43 -2.23 -12.54
CA HIS A 107 -1.90 -0.87 -12.28
C HIS A 107 -2.25 -0.70 -10.79
N LEU A 108 -2.55 0.54 -10.38
CA LEU A 108 -3.14 0.79 -9.06
C LEU A 108 -4.44 -0.02 -8.89
N PRO A 109 -4.67 -0.65 -7.73
CA PRO A 109 -5.83 -1.51 -7.49
C PRO A 109 -7.15 -0.75 -7.30
N ALA A 110 -7.13 0.54 -7.05
CA ALA A 110 -8.32 1.34 -6.90
C ALA A 110 -8.04 2.79 -7.29
N THR A 111 -9.10 3.52 -7.62
CA THR A 111 -9.06 4.98 -7.56
C THR A 111 -9.13 5.39 -6.10
N ILE A 112 -8.05 5.99 -5.61
CA ILE A 112 -7.92 6.43 -4.22
C ILE A 112 -8.44 7.87 -4.13
N GLY A 113 -9.57 8.05 -3.45
CA GLY A 113 -10.11 9.38 -3.13
C GLY A 113 -9.27 10.05 -2.04
N ASP A 114 -9.03 9.34 -0.94
CA ASP A 114 -8.27 9.82 0.20
C ASP A 114 -7.23 8.81 0.68
N TYR A 115 -6.13 9.32 1.20
CA TYR A 115 -5.08 8.52 1.82
C TYR A 115 -4.84 9.07 3.22
N THR A 116 -4.89 8.21 4.23
CA THR A 116 -4.57 8.55 5.62
C THR A 116 -3.39 7.72 6.08
N ASP A 117 -2.45 8.37 6.74
CA ASP A 117 -1.29 7.71 7.31
C ASP A 117 -1.36 7.77 8.84
N PHE A 118 -1.26 6.61 9.48
CA PHE A 118 -1.30 6.50 10.93
C PHE A 118 0.09 6.37 11.52
N TYR A 119 0.21 6.66 12.81
CA TYR A 119 1.48 6.68 13.53
C TYR A 119 1.52 5.62 14.63
N SER A 120 1.11 4.39 14.29
CA SER A 120 0.69 3.39 15.30
C SER A 120 1.82 2.52 15.88
N SER A 121 3.02 2.55 15.31
CA SER A 121 4.15 1.78 15.84
C SER A 121 4.85 2.52 16.99
N ARG A 122 4.75 1.96 18.20
CA ARG A 122 5.36 2.55 19.42
C ARG A 122 6.86 2.73 19.29
N GLN A 123 7.57 1.71 18.78
CA GLN A 123 9.01 1.80 18.62
C GLN A 123 9.40 2.88 17.60
N HIS A 124 8.67 2.97 16.48
CA HIS A 124 8.88 4.03 15.51
C HIS A 124 8.61 5.41 16.13
N ALA A 125 7.48 5.59 16.81
CA ALA A 125 7.12 6.83 17.49
C ALA A 125 8.14 7.25 18.55
N THR A 126 8.66 6.27 19.29
CA THR A 126 9.70 6.49 20.29
C THR A 126 11.01 6.90 19.63
N ASN A 127 11.46 6.20 18.59
CA ASN A 127 12.72 6.50 17.89
C ASN A 127 12.71 7.90 17.28
N VAL A 128 11.64 8.23 16.54
CA VAL A 128 11.45 9.57 15.96
C VAL A 128 11.36 10.61 17.06
N GLY A 129 10.61 10.33 18.12
CA GLY A 129 10.52 11.18 19.29
C GLY A 129 11.87 11.49 19.93
N ILE A 130 12.73 10.48 20.12
CA ILE A 130 14.09 10.64 20.62
C ILE A 130 14.88 11.57 19.70
N MET A 131 14.78 11.40 18.37
CA MET A 131 15.51 12.22 17.40
C MET A 131 15.08 13.70 17.40
N PHE A 132 13.80 13.99 17.63
CA PHE A 132 13.26 15.36 17.55
C PHE A 132 13.12 16.07 18.90
N ARG A 133 12.93 15.33 20.00
CA ARG A 133 12.55 15.87 21.32
C ARG A 133 13.38 15.32 22.48
N GLY A 134 14.31 14.38 22.23
CA GLY A 134 15.11 13.73 23.25
C GLY A 134 14.40 12.56 23.94
N GLN A 135 15.15 11.79 24.72
CA GLN A 135 14.70 10.50 25.27
C GLN A 135 13.53 10.62 26.26
N GLU A 136 13.51 11.67 27.08
CA GLU A 136 12.47 11.88 28.09
C GLU A 136 11.12 12.27 27.49
N ASN A 137 11.12 12.90 26.29
CA ASN A 137 9.92 13.44 25.64
C ASN A 137 9.61 12.71 24.31
N ALA A 138 10.00 11.44 24.22
CA ALA A 138 9.90 10.66 22.99
C ALA A 138 8.45 10.51 22.52
N LEU A 139 7.55 10.02 23.37
CA LEU A 139 6.12 9.91 23.03
C LEU A 139 5.38 11.16 23.49
N MET A 140 4.58 11.74 22.59
CA MET A 140 3.67 12.83 22.95
C MET A 140 2.52 12.27 23.81
N PRO A 141 1.94 13.07 24.74
CA PRO A 141 0.94 12.57 25.69
C PRO A 141 -0.26 11.87 25.03
N ASN A 142 -0.69 12.33 23.86
CA ASN A 142 -1.84 11.77 23.14
C ASN A 142 -1.58 10.41 22.48
N TRP A 143 -0.32 10.01 22.28
CA TRP A 143 0.05 8.86 21.46
C TRP A 143 -0.52 7.53 21.99
N LEU A 144 -0.56 7.36 23.31
CA LEU A 144 -1.12 6.16 23.95
C LEU A 144 -2.65 6.20 24.10
N HIS A 145 -3.30 7.33 23.79
CA HIS A 145 -4.74 7.52 24.01
C HIS A 145 -5.59 7.46 22.75
N LEU A 146 -4.99 7.72 21.58
CA LEU A 146 -5.66 7.63 20.29
C LEU A 146 -4.68 7.23 19.18
N PRO A 147 -5.15 6.58 18.10
CA PRO A 147 -4.33 6.32 16.92
C PRO A 147 -4.05 7.63 16.20
N VAL A 148 -2.92 8.28 16.48
CA VAL A 148 -2.54 9.53 15.81
C VAL A 148 -2.37 9.25 14.31
N GLY A 149 -2.88 10.13 13.46
CA GLY A 149 -2.73 10.03 12.01
C GLY A 149 -2.95 11.39 11.34
N TYR A 150 -2.61 11.46 10.05
CA TYR A 150 -2.75 12.66 9.23
C TYR A 150 -3.21 12.32 7.81
N HIS A 151 -3.74 13.31 7.10
CA HIS A 151 -4.12 13.14 5.70
C HIS A 151 -2.87 13.13 4.83
N GLY A 152 -2.63 12.01 4.15
CA GLY A 152 -1.61 11.90 3.12
C GLY A 152 -2.09 12.45 1.78
N ARG A 153 -1.24 12.34 0.75
CA ARG A 153 -1.55 12.84 -0.60
C ARG A 153 -1.95 11.69 -1.54
N ALA A 154 -3.25 11.54 -1.78
CA ALA A 154 -3.78 10.48 -2.66
C ALA A 154 -3.21 10.54 -4.09
N SER A 155 -3.06 11.74 -4.67
CA SER A 155 -2.59 11.92 -6.05
C SER A 155 -1.16 11.42 -6.32
N SER A 156 -0.35 11.25 -5.28
CA SER A 156 1.04 10.78 -5.38
C SER A 156 1.21 9.32 -4.96
N VAL A 157 0.11 8.60 -4.70
CA VAL A 157 0.15 7.15 -4.52
C VAL A 157 0.34 6.50 -5.89
N VAL A 158 1.40 5.73 -6.04
CA VAL A 158 1.79 5.08 -7.29
C VAL A 158 1.96 3.58 -7.10
N VAL A 159 1.77 2.82 -8.18
CA VAL A 159 1.95 1.37 -8.17
C VAL A 159 3.44 1.03 -8.12
N SER A 160 3.77 -0.08 -7.48
CA SER A 160 5.09 -0.72 -7.56
C SER A 160 5.67 -0.69 -8.97
N GLY A 161 6.96 -0.38 -9.07
CA GLY A 161 7.72 -0.25 -10.31
C GLY A 161 7.86 1.18 -10.80
N THR A 162 6.99 2.09 -10.37
CA THR A 162 7.08 3.51 -10.71
C THR A 162 8.35 4.13 -10.13
N PRO A 163 9.19 4.79 -10.94
CA PRO A 163 10.37 5.48 -10.44
C PRO A 163 9.99 6.70 -9.58
N ILE A 164 10.71 6.91 -8.47
CA ILE A 164 10.53 8.05 -7.57
C ILE A 164 11.67 9.04 -7.78
N ARG A 165 11.34 10.28 -8.13
CA ARG A 165 12.34 11.33 -8.27
C ARG A 165 12.68 11.90 -6.89
N ARG A 166 13.97 12.07 -6.61
CA ARG A 166 14.41 12.79 -5.41
C ARG A 166 13.79 14.20 -5.41
N PRO A 167 13.07 14.60 -4.35
CA PRO A 167 12.41 15.89 -4.31
C PRO A 167 13.43 17.03 -4.14
N VAL A 168 13.03 18.20 -4.62
CA VAL A 168 13.71 19.48 -4.43
C VAL A 168 12.76 20.34 -3.60
N GLY A 169 13.26 20.99 -2.56
CA GLY A 169 12.42 21.76 -1.64
C GLY A 169 13.24 22.72 -0.79
N GLN A 170 12.58 23.33 0.20
CA GLN A 170 13.25 24.14 1.22
C GLN A 170 13.73 23.26 2.36
N MET A 171 14.95 23.51 2.83
CA MET A 171 15.52 22.86 4.01
C MET A 171 16.27 23.91 4.84
N ARG A 172 16.40 23.68 6.15
CA ARG A 172 17.20 24.54 7.04
C ARG A 172 18.29 23.72 7.74
N PRO A 173 19.43 23.45 7.07
CA PRO A 173 20.50 22.64 7.65
C PRO A 173 21.26 23.35 8.79
N ASP A 174 21.27 24.68 8.79
CA ASP A 174 21.86 25.52 9.83
C ASP A 174 20.77 26.38 10.47
N ASN A 175 20.54 26.19 11.77
CA ASN A 175 19.53 26.93 12.53
C ASN A 175 19.89 28.42 12.71
N THR A 176 21.14 28.82 12.47
CA THR A 176 21.59 30.21 12.56
C THR A 176 21.45 30.97 11.23
N GLN A 177 21.14 30.27 10.13
CA GLN A 177 21.02 30.85 8.79
C GLN A 177 19.58 30.74 8.24
N PRO A 178 19.24 31.54 7.21
CA PRO A 178 18.01 31.35 6.44
C PRO A 178 17.93 29.96 5.78
N PRO A 179 16.72 29.45 5.45
CA PRO A 179 16.56 28.20 4.73
C PRO A 179 17.14 28.29 3.31
N VAL A 180 17.52 27.13 2.76
CA VAL A 180 18.06 26.98 1.41
C VAL A 180 17.12 26.14 0.54
N TYR A 181 17.13 26.39 -0.77
CA TYR A 181 16.39 25.59 -1.75
C TYR A 181 17.33 24.61 -2.47
N GLY A 182 16.95 23.34 -2.55
CA GLY A 182 17.76 22.34 -3.25
C GLY A 182 17.24 20.91 -3.15
N ALA A 183 17.97 19.99 -3.75
CA ALA A 183 17.64 18.57 -3.68
C ALA A 183 17.80 18.04 -2.24
N SER A 184 16.80 17.29 -1.78
CA SER A 184 16.82 16.66 -0.44
C SER A 184 18.10 15.85 -0.25
N LYS A 185 18.73 16.05 0.90
CA LYS A 185 19.93 15.36 1.41
C LYS A 185 19.59 14.23 2.37
N ARG A 186 18.31 14.01 2.70
CA ARG A 186 17.85 12.96 3.63
C ARG A 186 16.58 12.27 3.10
N LEU A 187 16.70 11.66 1.92
CA LEU A 187 15.66 10.81 1.33
C LEU A 187 15.63 9.42 2.00
N ASP A 188 14.46 8.98 2.39
CA ASP A 188 14.25 7.81 3.23
C ASP A 188 13.03 7.00 2.76
N ILE A 189 12.93 5.77 3.29
CA ILE A 189 11.78 4.89 3.14
C ILE A 189 11.04 4.76 4.46
N GLU A 190 9.76 4.40 4.38
CA GLU A 190 8.99 3.94 5.53
C GLU A 190 8.35 2.60 5.19
N LEU A 191 8.72 1.55 5.92
CA LEU A 191 8.13 0.24 5.72
C LEU A 191 6.74 0.22 6.34
N GLU A 192 5.74 0.14 5.49
CA GLU A 192 4.34 0.17 5.90
C GLU A 192 3.52 -0.97 5.30
N MET A 193 2.38 -1.22 5.94
CA MET A 193 1.28 -1.93 5.31
C MET A 193 0.09 -0.99 5.24
N ALA A 194 -0.74 -1.13 4.21
CA ALA A 194 -1.96 -0.36 4.12
C ALA A 194 -3.17 -1.24 3.85
N PHE A 195 -4.34 -0.80 4.28
CA PHE A 195 -5.60 -1.47 3.95
C PHE A 195 -6.50 -0.60 3.09
N PHE A 196 -7.31 -1.25 2.26
CA PHE A 196 -8.38 -0.63 1.49
C PHE A 196 -9.71 -0.75 2.23
N VAL A 197 -10.46 0.34 2.25
CA VAL A 197 -11.83 0.36 2.77
C VAL A 197 -12.79 -0.29 1.78
N GLY A 198 -13.67 -1.15 2.29
CA GLY A 198 -14.81 -1.73 1.59
C GLY A 198 -15.98 -0.76 1.51
N PRO A 199 -17.20 -1.13 1.95
CA PRO A 199 -18.29 -0.18 2.09
C PRO A 199 -17.88 1.00 2.97
N GLY A 200 -18.28 2.21 2.59
CA GLY A 200 -18.10 3.38 3.44
C GLY A 200 -19.13 3.49 4.57
N ASN A 201 -19.18 4.65 5.22
CA ASN A 201 -20.19 5.03 6.20
C ASN A 201 -20.75 6.41 5.84
N ARG A 202 -21.99 6.72 6.24
CA ARG A 202 -22.58 8.03 5.97
C ARG A 202 -21.90 9.12 6.81
N LEU A 203 -21.85 10.35 6.28
CA LEU A 203 -21.34 11.50 7.02
C LEU A 203 -22.16 11.70 8.31
N GLY A 204 -21.47 11.80 9.44
CA GLY A 204 -22.11 11.95 10.76
C GLY A 204 -22.51 10.63 11.42
N GLU A 205 -22.34 9.49 10.75
CA GLU A 205 -22.63 8.16 11.30
C GLU A 205 -21.32 7.39 11.54
N PRO A 206 -20.78 7.35 12.78
CA PRO A 206 -19.55 6.64 13.10
C PRO A 206 -19.68 5.13 12.85
N ILE A 207 -18.57 4.47 12.49
CA ILE A 207 -18.47 3.01 12.47
C ILE A 207 -18.14 2.56 13.90
N PRO A 208 -19.04 1.80 14.57
CA PRO A 208 -18.70 1.20 15.86
C PRO A 208 -17.54 0.22 15.67
N ILE A 209 -16.61 0.17 16.63
CA ILE A 209 -15.43 -0.70 16.52
C ILE A 209 -15.78 -2.18 16.33
N SER A 210 -16.93 -2.63 16.87
CA SER A 210 -17.44 -3.99 16.66
C SER A 210 -17.75 -4.32 15.19
N LYS A 211 -18.01 -3.30 14.36
CA LYS A 211 -18.30 -3.44 12.92
C LYS A 211 -17.12 -3.06 12.03
N ALA A 212 -16.02 -2.54 12.57
CA ALA A 212 -14.88 -2.08 11.79
C ALA A 212 -14.37 -3.13 10.79
N HIS A 213 -14.30 -4.40 11.20
CA HIS A 213 -13.87 -5.51 10.36
C HIS A 213 -14.73 -5.72 9.10
N GLU A 214 -16.00 -5.27 9.10
CA GLU A 214 -16.92 -5.28 7.95
C GLU A 214 -16.52 -4.32 6.83
N HIS A 215 -15.70 -3.32 7.17
CA HIS A 215 -15.30 -2.25 6.27
C HIS A 215 -13.86 -2.40 5.74
N ILE A 216 -13.14 -3.48 6.09
CA ILE A 216 -11.75 -3.67 5.64
C ILE A 216 -11.73 -4.76 4.56
N PHE A 217 -11.47 -4.36 3.33
CA PHE A 217 -11.44 -5.29 2.19
C PHE A 217 -10.19 -6.17 2.21
N GLY A 218 -9.02 -5.55 2.33
CA GLY A 218 -7.74 -6.25 2.24
C GLY A 218 -6.56 -5.31 2.33
N MET A 219 -5.36 -5.91 2.34
CA MET A 219 -4.10 -5.20 2.60
C MET A 219 -3.14 -5.22 1.42
N VAL A 220 -2.26 -4.22 1.38
CA VAL A 220 -1.12 -4.07 0.48
C VAL A 220 0.14 -3.71 1.28
N LEU A 221 1.30 -3.95 0.69
CA LEU A 221 2.55 -3.33 1.13
C LEU A 221 2.59 -1.87 0.71
N MET A 222 3.24 -1.04 1.51
CA MET A 222 3.39 0.37 1.25
C MET A 222 4.78 0.88 1.62
N ASN A 223 5.28 1.82 0.83
CA ASN A 223 6.48 2.60 1.11
C ASN A 223 6.14 4.08 1.03
N ASP A 224 6.10 4.75 2.18
CA ASP A 224 5.86 6.20 2.26
C ASP A 224 7.18 6.95 2.16
N TRP A 225 7.56 7.33 0.94
CA TRP A 225 8.86 7.95 0.70
C TRP A 225 8.93 9.30 1.40
N SER A 226 10.06 9.53 2.08
CA SER A 226 10.17 10.65 2.98
C SER A 226 11.43 11.47 2.71
N ALA A 227 11.31 12.79 2.63
CA ALA A 227 12.44 13.72 2.58
C ALA A 227 12.58 14.41 3.93
N ARG A 228 13.36 13.81 4.83
CA ARG A 228 13.42 14.15 6.26
C ARG A 228 13.86 15.58 6.54
N ASP A 229 14.74 16.12 5.70
CA ASP A 229 15.26 17.47 5.81
C ASP A 229 14.24 18.53 5.37
N ILE A 230 13.41 18.23 4.37
CA ILE A 230 12.25 19.06 4.01
C ILE A 230 11.20 18.96 5.12
N GLN A 231 10.86 17.74 5.53
CA GLN A 231 9.85 17.46 6.57
C GLN A 231 10.19 18.17 7.88
N GLN A 232 11.43 18.07 8.36
CA GLN A 232 11.87 18.70 9.62
C GLN A 232 11.67 20.22 9.62
N TRP A 233 11.82 20.88 8.47
CA TRP A 233 11.64 22.32 8.34
C TRP A 233 10.16 22.73 8.27
N GLU A 234 9.31 21.96 7.59
CA GLU A 234 7.93 22.36 7.32
C GLU A 234 6.89 21.89 8.36
N TYR A 235 7.17 20.80 9.10
CA TYR A 235 6.06 20.05 9.74
C TYR A 235 5.43 20.75 10.95
N VAL A 236 6.08 21.76 11.53
CA VAL A 236 5.52 22.50 12.67
C VAL A 236 4.81 23.75 12.16
N PRO A 237 3.53 23.98 12.51
CA PRO A 237 2.66 23.18 13.38
C PRO A 237 1.71 22.22 12.64
N LEU A 238 1.73 22.20 11.30
CA LEU A 238 0.63 21.63 10.50
C LEU A 238 0.78 20.15 10.13
N GLY A 239 1.89 19.52 10.52
CA GLY A 239 2.22 18.14 10.18
C GLY A 239 2.99 17.99 8.86
N PRO A 240 3.37 16.76 8.50
CA PRO A 240 4.13 16.47 7.29
C PRO A 240 3.37 16.88 6.02
N PHE A 241 4.07 17.45 5.03
CA PHE A 241 3.46 17.87 3.77
C PHE A 241 4.35 17.52 2.55
N LEU A 242 5.18 18.44 2.05
CA LEU A 242 6.04 18.21 0.88
C LEU A 242 7.13 17.17 1.14
N GLY A 243 7.50 16.97 2.40
CA GLY A 243 8.37 15.90 2.85
C GLY A 243 7.81 14.50 2.59
N LYS A 244 6.52 14.37 2.26
CA LYS A 244 5.83 13.09 2.00
C LYS A 244 5.14 13.05 0.63
N SER A 245 4.52 14.14 0.21
CA SER A 245 3.61 14.19 -0.95
C SER A 245 4.27 14.03 -2.32
N PHE A 246 5.57 13.77 -2.39
CA PHE A 246 6.30 13.58 -3.65
C PHE A 246 6.21 12.14 -4.18
N GLY A 247 5.83 11.18 -3.35
CA GLY A 247 5.61 9.81 -3.80
C GLY A 247 5.34 8.83 -2.66
N THR A 248 4.30 8.03 -2.81
CA THR A 248 3.99 6.91 -1.93
C THR A 248 3.79 5.69 -2.82
N THR A 249 4.48 4.57 -2.57
CA THR A 249 4.38 3.38 -3.43
C THR A 249 3.60 2.28 -2.75
N ILE A 250 2.64 1.64 -3.44
CA ILE A 250 1.92 0.46 -2.94
C ILE A 250 2.13 -0.78 -3.82
N SER A 251 2.06 -1.97 -3.21
CA SER A 251 2.00 -3.23 -3.98
C SER A 251 0.69 -3.34 -4.77
N PRO A 252 0.70 -3.92 -5.97
CA PRO A 252 -0.50 -4.00 -6.79
C PRO A 252 -1.52 -5.02 -6.26
N TRP A 253 -1.07 -6.13 -5.69
CA TRP A 253 -1.94 -7.19 -5.19
C TRP A 253 -2.55 -6.87 -3.82
N VAL A 254 -3.86 -6.62 -3.80
CA VAL A 254 -4.64 -6.51 -2.56
C VAL A 254 -4.96 -7.91 -2.05
N VAL A 255 -4.45 -8.27 -0.88
CA VAL A 255 -4.76 -9.55 -0.23
C VAL A 255 -5.99 -9.38 0.65
N PRO A 256 -7.08 -10.11 0.38
CA PRO A 256 -8.32 -9.96 1.14
C PRO A 256 -8.12 -10.36 2.60
N MET A 257 -8.84 -9.71 3.52
CA MET A 257 -8.72 -10.02 4.95
C MET A 257 -8.99 -11.50 5.26
N ASP A 258 -9.94 -12.14 4.56
CA ASP A 258 -10.22 -13.58 4.70
C ASP A 258 -9.00 -14.49 4.42
N ALA A 259 -8.01 -14.03 3.64
CA ALA A 259 -6.76 -14.76 3.43
C ALA A 259 -5.74 -14.52 4.55
N LEU A 260 -5.89 -13.42 5.31
CA LEU A 260 -5.02 -13.03 6.43
C LEU A 260 -5.55 -13.51 7.79
N LEU A 261 -6.86 -13.71 7.94
CA LEU A 261 -7.49 -14.18 9.19
C LEU A 261 -6.83 -15.43 9.80
N PRO A 262 -6.38 -16.45 9.04
CA PRO A 262 -5.65 -17.59 9.61
C PRO A 262 -4.32 -17.23 10.29
N PHE A 263 -3.80 -16.03 10.05
CA PHE A 263 -2.56 -15.50 10.63
C PHE A 263 -2.83 -14.42 11.69
N ALA A 264 -4.09 -14.25 12.10
CA ALA A 264 -4.43 -13.38 13.21
C ALA A 264 -3.85 -13.93 14.52
N VAL A 265 -3.33 -13.03 15.35
CA VAL A 265 -2.77 -13.28 16.68
C VAL A 265 -3.47 -12.38 17.70
N PRO A 266 -3.39 -12.68 19.00
CA PRO A 266 -3.90 -11.80 20.04
C PRO A 266 -3.40 -10.36 19.88
N ASN A 267 -4.26 -9.39 20.18
CA ASN A 267 -3.88 -7.98 20.14
C ASN A 267 -2.85 -7.69 21.25
N PRO A 268 -1.88 -6.79 21.02
CA PRO A 268 -1.00 -6.33 22.08
C PRO A 268 -1.77 -5.71 23.24
N GLU A 269 -1.29 -5.94 24.46
CA GLU A 269 -1.82 -5.28 25.64
C GLU A 269 -1.61 -3.76 25.54
N GLN A 270 -2.63 -3.00 25.91
CA GLN A 270 -2.63 -1.55 25.87
C GLN A 270 -2.70 -0.97 27.28
N ASP A 271 -1.64 -0.26 27.65
CA ASP A 271 -1.54 0.48 28.91
C ASP A 271 -1.11 1.92 28.62
N PRO A 272 -1.95 2.93 28.96
CA PRO A 272 -3.27 2.83 29.60
C PRO A 272 -4.34 2.17 28.72
N ARG A 273 -5.35 1.59 29.37
CA ARG A 273 -6.51 1.04 28.67
C ARG A 273 -7.21 2.14 27.87
N PRO A 274 -7.45 1.97 26.56
CA PRO A 274 -8.04 3.02 25.73
C PRO A 274 -9.49 3.31 26.13
N LEU A 275 -10.06 4.43 25.64
CA LEU A 275 -11.47 4.76 25.86
C LEU A 275 -12.41 3.70 25.24
N PRO A 276 -13.66 3.54 25.76
CA PRO A 276 -14.55 2.45 25.35
C PRO A 276 -14.76 2.28 23.84
N TYR A 277 -14.82 3.37 23.08
CA TYR A 277 -15.04 3.32 21.62
C TYR A 277 -13.88 2.71 20.83
N LEU A 278 -12.71 2.55 21.45
CA LEU A 278 -11.50 1.95 20.86
C LEU A 278 -11.23 0.53 21.38
N ARG A 279 -12.11 -0.02 22.23
CA ARG A 279 -11.93 -1.35 22.84
C ARG A 279 -12.60 -2.43 22.00
N HIS A 280 -11.90 -3.55 21.82
CA HIS A 280 -12.46 -4.76 21.23
C HIS A 280 -11.65 -5.98 21.65
N ASP A 281 -12.30 -7.14 21.65
CA ASP A 281 -11.69 -8.40 22.06
C ASP A 281 -11.32 -9.30 20.86
N GLN A 282 -11.69 -8.88 19.63
CA GLN A 282 -11.45 -9.66 18.42
C GLN A 282 -9.94 -9.65 18.08
N PRO A 283 -9.27 -10.81 17.97
CA PRO A 283 -7.90 -10.86 17.48
C PRO A 283 -7.81 -10.25 16.07
N TYR A 284 -7.08 -9.14 15.93
CA TYR A 284 -6.97 -8.40 14.68
C TYR A 284 -5.57 -7.83 14.43
N THR A 285 -4.58 -8.44 15.08
CA THR A 285 -3.15 -8.26 14.80
C THR A 285 -2.70 -9.41 13.93
N PHE A 286 -1.83 -9.19 12.93
CA PHE A 286 -1.48 -10.24 11.96
C PHE A 286 0.02 -10.57 11.97
N ASP A 287 0.34 -11.86 11.97
CA ASP A 287 1.71 -12.36 11.86
C ASP A 287 2.17 -12.35 10.39
N ILE A 288 2.76 -11.23 9.98
CA ILE A 288 3.19 -10.98 8.61
C ILE A 288 4.65 -10.55 8.65
N ASN A 289 5.54 -11.43 8.20
CA ASN A 289 6.96 -11.10 8.13
C ASN A 289 7.21 -10.13 6.98
N LEU A 290 7.94 -9.06 7.26
CA LEU A 290 8.25 -8.01 6.31
C LEU A 290 9.76 -7.87 6.13
N PHE A 291 10.15 -7.62 4.90
CA PHE A 291 11.55 -7.50 4.51
C PHE A 291 11.71 -6.28 3.61
N VAL A 292 12.79 -5.52 3.84
CA VAL A 292 13.24 -4.50 2.89
C VAL A 292 14.62 -4.86 2.40
N ALA A 293 14.81 -4.84 1.09
CA ALA A 293 16.11 -4.90 0.45
C ALA A 293 16.39 -3.63 -0.34
N LEU A 294 17.65 -3.22 -0.36
CA LEU A 294 18.15 -2.09 -1.13
C LEU A 294 19.22 -2.57 -2.09
N LYS A 295 19.11 -2.14 -3.35
CA LYS A 295 20.07 -2.43 -4.42
C LYS A 295 20.55 -1.12 -5.02
N GLY A 296 21.79 -0.75 -4.75
CA GLY A 296 22.46 0.34 -5.44
C GLY A 296 22.67 0.07 -6.92
N GLU A 297 22.83 1.11 -7.73
CA GLU A 297 22.97 1.00 -9.20
C GLU A 297 24.09 0.05 -9.63
N ASN A 298 25.22 0.07 -8.92
CA ASN A 298 26.37 -0.78 -9.21
C ASN A 298 26.38 -2.12 -8.44
N MET A 299 25.33 -2.42 -7.67
CA MET A 299 25.24 -3.69 -6.95
C MET A 299 24.66 -4.77 -7.86
N SER A 300 25.27 -5.95 -7.89
CA SER A 300 24.72 -7.11 -8.60
C SER A 300 23.52 -7.72 -7.86
N GLN A 301 23.57 -7.75 -6.53
CA GLN A 301 22.54 -8.29 -5.64
C GLN A 301 21.98 -7.21 -4.70
N ALA A 302 20.72 -7.36 -4.30
CA ALA A 302 20.11 -6.48 -3.30
C ALA A 302 20.53 -6.94 -1.89
N ALA A 303 20.82 -5.99 -0.99
CA ALA A 303 21.11 -6.28 0.42
C ALA A 303 19.84 -6.11 1.26
N THR A 304 19.49 -7.09 2.10
CA THR A 304 18.39 -6.94 3.07
C THR A 304 18.82 -5.99 4.19
N ILE A 305 18.13 -4.87 4.32
CA ILE A 305 18.40 -3.81 5.31
C ILE A 305 17.41 -3.82 6.48
N CYS A 306 16.27 -4.50 6.32
CA CYS A 306 15.27 -4.65 7.36
C CYS A 306 14.61 -6.02 7.32
N ARG A 307 14.40 -6.59 8.51
CA ARG A 307 13.48 -7.69 8.78
C ARG A 307 12.59 -7.25 9.94
N SER A 308 11.29 -7.17 9.71
CA SER A 308 10.30 -6.77 10.71
C SER A 308 9.07 -7.69 10.61
N ASN A 309 8.04 -7.41 11.41
CA ASN A 309 6.78 -8.10 11.35
C ASN A 309 5.61 -7.17 11.69
N PHE A 310 4.50 -7.29 10.97
CA PHE A 310 3.33 -6.47 11.20
C PHE A 310 2.75 -6.60 12.62
N LYS A 311 2.91 -7.75 13.29
CA LYS A 311 2.46 -7.92 14.68
C LYS A 311 3.16 -7.01 15.68
N VAL A 312 4.31 -6.42 15.31
CA VAL A 312 5.06 -5.46 16.14
C VAL A 312 4.56 -4.02 15.92
N SER A 313 3.88 -3.74 14.79
CA SER A 313 3.32 -2.42 14.45
C SER A 313 2.30 -1.93 15.48
N LEU A 314 1.59 -2.84 16.14
CA LEU A 314 0.49 -2.49 17.06
C LEU A 314 0.90 -2.49 18.55
N GLY A 315 2.19 -2.60 18.87
CA GLY A 315 2.66 -2.70 20.27
C GLY A 315 2.13 -1.56 21.16
N ALA A 316 1.22 -1.86 22.09
CA ALA A 316 0.54 -0.98 23.04
C ALA A 316 -0.20 0.27 22.50
N GLY A 317 -0.14 0.55 21.19
CA GLY A 317 -0.81 1.67 20.54
C GLY A 317 -2.29 1.38 20.28
N VAL A 318 -3.11 2.44 20.21
CA VAL A 318 -4.55 2.30 19.98
C VAL A 318 -4.86 1.96 18.53
N GLN A 319 -5.83 1.07 18.31
CA GLN A 319 -6.14 0.60 16.97
C GLN A 319 -6.90 1.67 16.15
N PRO A 320 -6.61 1.80 14.84
CA PRO A 320 -7.11 2.90 13.99
C PRO A 320 -8.63 2.99 13.81
N LEU A 321 -9.40 1.95 14.15
CA LEU A 321 -10.79 1.79 13.67
C LEU A 321 -11.87 1.79 14.77
N GLY A 322 -11.72 2.65 15.77
CA GLY A 322 -12.88 3.23 16.44
C GLY A 322 -13.03 4.69 16.00
N SER A 323 -14.10 5.04 15.29
CA SER A 323 -14.38 6.45 14.97
C SER A 323 -15.08 7.12 16.14
N SER A 324 -14.58 8.27 16.59
CA SER A 324 -15.23 9.13 17.60
C SER A 324 -16.57 9.70 17.07
N PRO A 325 -17.49 10.13 17.96
CA PRO A 325 -18.75 10.74 17.55
C PRO A 325 -18.50 11.96 16.65
N GLY A 326 -19.05 11.95 15.43
CA GLY A 326 -19.08 13.11 14.53
C GLY A 326 -17.88 13.35 13.61
N ARG A 327 -16.86 12.47 13.59
CA ARG A 327 -15.78 12.54 12.57
C ARG A 327 -15.82 11.32 11.66
N LYS A 328 -15.80 11.54 10.35
CA LYS A 328 -15.49 10.46 9.41
C LYS A 328 -14.10 9.91 9.73
N VAL A 329 -13.85 8.64 9.41
CA VAL A 329 -12.47 8.12 9.28
C VAL A 329 -11.70 8.90 8.19
N CYS A 330 -12.40 9.64 7.30
CA CYS A 330 -11.88 10.70 6.42
C CYS A 330 -13.04 11.53 5.82
N PRO A 331 -12.95 12.87 5.59
CA PRO A 331 -14.02 13.77 5.09
C PRO A 331 -14.82 13.36 3.84
N SER A 332 -14.60 12.20 3.25
CA SER A 332 -15.04 11.75 1.93
C SER A 332 -15.50 10.29 1.82
N LEU A 333 -15.86 9.58 2.90
CA LEU A 333 -16.50 8.23 2.82
C LEU A 333 -17.86 8.23 2.09
N ALA A 334 -17.86 8.50 0.78
CA ALA A 334 -19.02 8.47 -0.09
C ALA A 334 -18.96 7.26 -1.03
N ALA A 335 -17.77 6.75 -1.37
CA ALA A 335 -17.63 5.53 -2.15
C ALA A 335 -16.54 4.57 -1.61
N ALA A 336 -16.70 3.31 -1.98
CA ALA A 336 -15.84 2.21 -1.56
C ALA A 336 -14.50 2.18 -2.29
N GLY A 337 -13.46 1.66 -1.63
CA GLY A 337 -12.10 1.60 -2.17
C GLY A 337 -11.38 2.95 -2.28
N GLU A 338 -12.02 4.05 -1.86
CA GLU A 338 -11.47 5.40 -1.96
C GLU A 338 -10.43 5.69 -0.89
N VAL A 339 -10.41 4.94 0.22
CA VAL A 339 -9.46 5.18 1.32
C VAL A 339 -8.40 4.11 1.39
N VAL A 340 -7.13 4.54 1.30
CA VAL A 340 -5.96 3.75 1.69
C VAL A 340 -5.49 4.25 3.03
N THR A 341 -5.23 3.32 3.95
CA THR A 341 -4.76 3.65 5.29
C THR A 341 -3.40 3.04 5.57
N GLY A 342 -2.35 3.85 5.68
CA GLY A 342 -0.98 3.44 6.01
C GLY A 342 -0.82 3.09 7.50
N LEU A 343 -0.02 2.05 7.78
CA LEU A 343 0.31 1.56 9.11
C LEU A 343 1.82 1.26 9.18
N PRO A 344 2.60 2.02 9.96
CA PRO A 344 4.05 1.90 10.01
C PRO A 344 4.47 0.63 10.75
N VAL A 345 5.49 -0.07 10.25
CA VAL A 345 5.94 -1.37 10.81
C VAL A 345 7.29 -1.29 11.53
N GLY A 346 7.56 -0.15 12.18
CA GLY A 346 8.62 -0.05 13.17
C GLY A 346 10.04 0.14 12.64
N LEU A 347 10.23 0.63 11.41
CA LEU A 347 11.57 0.91 10.89
C LEU A 347 11.75 2.37 10.51
N GLU A 348 12.75 3.01 11.11
CA GLU A 348 13.58 3.99 10.43
C GLU A 348 15.00 3.43 10.41
N LEU A 349 15.64 3.44 9.24
CA LEU A 349 17.08 3.31 9.17
C LEU A 349 17.64 4.73 9.11
N PRO A 350 18.33 5.22 10.16
CA PRO A 350 19.16 6.40 10.03
C PRO A 350 20.39 5.99 9.22
N ILE A 351 20.23 5.74 7.93
CA ILE A 351 21.37 5.68 7.01
C ILE A 351 21.52 7.11 6.48
N PRO A 352 22.52 7.88 6.95
CA PRO A 352 22.83 9.17 6.35
C PRO A 352 22.99 9.02 4.84
N VAL A 353 22.16 9.77 4.10
CA VAL A 353 21.96 9.60 2.64
C VAL A 353 23.16 10.08 1.82
N HIS A 354 24.21 10.60 2.47
CA HIS A 354 25.53 10.76 1.86
C HIS A 354 26.10 9.41 1.34
N LYS A 355 25.49 8.27 1.71
CA LYS A 355 25.88 6.91 1.28
C LYS A 355 24.90 6.21 0.33
N TRP A 356 23.81 6.82 -0.11
CA TRP A 356 22.91 6.17 -1.08
C TRP A 356 23.47 6.35 -2.50
N PRO A 357 23.89 5.27 -3.21
CA PRO A 357 24.33 5.39 -4.59
C PRO A 357 23.19 5.92 -5.48
N ARG A 358 23.54 6.58 -6.59
CA ARG A 358 22.55 6.98 -7.60
C ARG A 358 21.78 5.74 -8.09
N GLY A 359 20.54 5.92 -8.54
CA GLY A 359 19.77 4.84 -9.18
C GLY A 359 19.33 3.67 -8.28
N CYS A 360 19.34 3.81 -6.94
CA CYS A 360 18.95 2.73 -6.01
C CYS A 360 17.53 2.20 -6.29
N THR A 361 17.37 0.88 -6.24
CA THR A 361 16.08 0.20 -6.21
C THR A 361 15.80 -0.33 -4.80
N VAL A 362 14.68 0.06 -4.23
CA VAL A 362 14.17 -0.52 -2.98
C VAL A 362 13.18 -1.63 -3.35
N VAL A 363 13.30 -2.78 -2.70
CA VAL A 363 12.38 -3.91 -2.87
C VAL A 363 11.86 -4.31 -1.50
N SER A 364 10.58 -4.05 -1.24
CA SER A 364 9.88 -4.56 -0.06
C SER A 364 9.19 -5.88 -0.37
N ARG A 365 9.18 -6.84 0.55
CA ARG A 365 8.50 -8.14 0.41
C ARG A 365 7.83 -8.51 1.72
N TRP A 366 6.75 -9.28 1.62
CA TRP A 366 6.14 -9.96 2.77
C TRP A 366 6.15 -11.48 2.65
N LYS A 367 6.01 -12.15 3.79
CA LYS A 367 5.84 -13.60 3.88
C LYS A 367 5.01 -13.95 5.12
N LEU A 368 4.00 -14.79 4.93
CA LEU A 368 3.21 -15.38 6.02
C LEU A 368 3.93 -16.65 6.55
N GLN A 369 3.85 -16.93 7.85
CA GLN A 369 4.50 -18.09 8.49
C GLN A 369 3.44 -18.95 9.21
N GLY A 370 3.04 -20.09 8.64
CA GLY A 370 2.02 -20.99 9.24
C GLY A 370 1.44 -22.03 8.28
N ARG A 371 0.99 -23.19 8.83
CA ARG A 371 0.69 -24.48 8.15
C ARG A 371 -0.53 -24.42 7.20
N GLY A 372 -0.32 -24.34 5.89
CA GLY A 372 -1.41 -24.44 4.91
C GLY A 372 -0.90 -24.71 3.49
N GLN A 373 -1.58 -25.61 2.76
CA GLN A 373 -1.23 -26.05 1.40
C GLN A 373 -1.52 -24.97 0.33
N TRP A 374 -0.83 -23.83 0.33
CA TRP A 374 -0.80 -22.95 -0.85
C TRP A 374 0.54 -22.21 -0.94
N PRO A 375 1.20 -22.15 -2.11
CA PRO A 375 2.40 -21.34 -2.28
C PRO A 375 1.99 -19.86 -2.22
N VAL A 376 2.11 -19.25 -1.04
CA VAL A 376 1.90 -17.80 -0.87
C VAL A 376 3.05 -17.09 -1.57
N GLY A 377 2.75 -16.52 -2.75
CA GLY A 377 3.72 -15.83 -3.59
C GLY A 377 4.41 -14.65 -2.89
N THR A 378 5.65 -14.40 -3.26
CA THR A 378 6.38 -13.20 -2.84
C THR A 378 5.84 -12.01 -3.62
N VAL A 379 5.01 -11.16 -3.01
CA VAL A 379 4.64 -9.87 -3.60
C VAL A 379 5.75 -8.87 -3.25
N GLY A 380 6.48 -8.43 -4.27
CA GLY A 380 7.52 -7.43 -4.15
C GLY A 380 7.02 -6.03 -4.50
N VAL A 381 7.53 -5.00 -3.83
CA VAL A 381 7.36 -3.58 -4.22
C VAL A 381 8.72 -3.03 -4.66
N PRO A 382 9.20 -3.31 -5.88
CA PRO A 382 10.34 -2.58 -6.43
C PRO A 382 9.98 -1.11 -6.71
N ALA A 383 10.83 -0.17 -6.34
CA ALA A 383 10.77 1.21 -6.84
C ALA A 383 12.19 1.77 -6.99
N ARG A 384 12.47 2.42 -8.12
CA ARG A 384 13.79 2.96 -8.46
C ARG A 384 13.82 4.47 -8.18
N VAL A 385 14.81 4.92 -7.42
CA VAL A 385 15.03 6.33 -7.12
C VAL A 385 15.85 6.98 -8.24
N LEU A 386 15.32 8.05 -8.84
CA LEU A 386 16.01 8.85 -9.85
C LEU A 386 16.70 10.08 -9.20
N SER A 387 17.99 10.29 -9.48
CA SER A 387 18.75 11.49 -9.06
C SER A 387 18.87 12.51 -10.19
N LEU A 388 18.86 13.80 -9.88
CA LEU A 388 19.27 14.85 -10.81
C LEU A 388 20.79 14.83 -11.01
N GLY A 389 21.25 14.86 -12.27
CA GLY A 389 22.57 15.37 -12.61
C GLY A 389 22.58 16.92 -12.54
N PRO A 390 23.74 17.58 -12.47
CA PRO A 390 23.80 19.03 -12.56
C PRO A 390 23.19 19.50 -13.90
N PRO A 391 22.53 20.67 -13.96
CA PRO A 391 22.04 21.21 -15.21
C PRO A 391 23.22 21.39 -16.17
N ALA A 392 23.13 20.79 -17.35
CA ALA A 392 24.02 21.16 -18.44
C ALA A 392 23.73 22.62 -18.78
N LEU A 393 24.72 23.49 -18.57
CA LEU A 393 24.68 24.85 -19.11
C LEU A 393 24.56 24.76 -20.63
N PRO A 394 23.70 25.56 -21.28
CA PRO A 394 23.58 25.56 -22.73
C PRO A 394 24.84 26.18 -23.33
N GLY A 395 25.79 25.34 -23.72
CA GLY A 395 26.92 25.70 -24.54
C GLY A 395 26.51 25.77 -26.00
N ALA A 396 26.71 26.94 -26.60
CA ALA A 396 26.50 27.24 -28.00
C ALA A 396 27.23 26.27 -28.95
N GLY A 397 26.66 26.02 -30.14
CA GLY A 397 27.44 25.57 -31.29
C GLY A 397 26.74 24.61 -32.25
N LEU A 398 26.08 25.21 -33.26
CA LEU A 398 26.00 24.77 -34.67
C LEU A 398 25.47 23.37 -35.01
N MET A 399 24.26 23.38 -35.60
CA MET A 399 23.83 22.43 -36.63
C MET A 399 24.84 22.34 -37.77
N THR A 400 25.16 21.14 -38.21
CA THR A 400 25.20 20.86 -39.66
C THR A 400 24.86 19.40 -39.93
N VAL A 401 24.12 19.23 -41.03
CA VAL A 401 23.41 18.05 -41.50
C VAL A 401 24.33 17.19 -42.36
N ALA A 402 24.29 15.87 -42.14
CA ALA A 402 24.17 14.81 -43.15
C ALA A 402 23.81 13.50 -42.45
#